data_AF-A0A7K3DFP3-F1
#
_entry.id   AF-A0A7K3DFP3-F1
#
_cell.length_a   1.000
_cell.length_b   1.000
_cell.length_c   1.000
_cell.angle_alpha   90.00
_cell.angle_beta   90.00
_cell.angle_gamma   90.00
#
_symmetry.space_group_name_H-M   'P 1'
#
loop_
_entity.id
_entity.type
_entity.pdbx_description
1 polymer ?
#
loop_
_entity_poly.entity_id
_entity_poly.type
_entity_poly.pdbx_seq_one_letter_code
_entity_poly.pdbx_strand_id
1 'polypeptide(L)'
;MIACAAVLGAVAGVCTGYTVQADRDPDPLPPLAQQAMTQAGGGKPPEKLSAAQDRRVRTDGDLRKLLLPRPAGTQKADADQGWLDQYGYAEYFKAPDAMFEELSRGSYRRAALSVWEKGNALTEIHLVQFRDDKELGSRDFLTGQQSYMGGSKWAGNPGEAVPGSDTGRLYVYDHPQTKAGYLPLYTSRALAARGDIVMDIWMYDSKPIPKKTAMALAERQLERL
;
A
#
# COMPACT_ATOMS: atom_id res chain seq x y z
N MET A 1 -59.21 7.68 -33.14
CA MET A 1 -58.97 8.31 -31.82
C MET A 1 -58.75 7.22 -30.77
N ILE A 2 -57.53 6.71 -30.65
CA ILE A 2 -57.13 5.75 -29.60
C ILE A 2 -55.81 6.21 -28.94
N ALA A 3 -54.94 6.89 -29.70
CA ALA A 3 -53.69 7.46 -29.19
C ALA A 3 -53.90 8.55 -28.10
N CYS A 4 -54.90 9.44 -28.24
CA CYS A 4 -55.14 10.50 -27.25
C CYS A 4 -55.63 9.98 -25.89
N ALA A 5 -56.33 8.84 -25.86
CA ALA A 5 -56.82 8.23 -24.62
C ALA A 5 -55.69 7.54 -23.84
N ALA A 6 -54.74 6.91 -24.54
CA ALA A 6 -53.58 6.28 -23.91
C ALA A 6 -52.62 7.32 -23.29
N VAL A 7 -52.44 8.47 -23.95
CA VAL A 7 -51.58 9.55 -23.43
C VAL A 7 -52.21 10.23 -22.21
N LEU A 8 -53.53 10.50 -22.21
CA LEU A 8 -54.22 11.05 -21.05
C LEU A 8 -54.27 10.06 -19.87
N GLY A 9 -54.44 8.76 -20.14
CA GLY A 9 -54.38 7.72 -19.11
C GLY A 9 -53.00 7.60 -18.45
N ALA A 10 -51.92 7.73 -19.22
CA ALA A 10 -50.56 7.71 -18.68
C ALA A 10 -50.24 8.96 -17.84
N VAL A 11 -50.66 10.16 -18.27
CA VAL A 11 -50.44 11.40 -17.52
C VAL A 11 -51.26 11.44 -16.22
N ALA A 12 -52.52 10.99 -16.25
CA ALA A 12 -53.35 10.89 -15.04
C ALA A 12 -52.81 9.83 -14.06
N GLY A 13 -52.28 8.71 -14.56
CA GLY A 13 -51.66 7.66 -13.72
C GLY A 13 -50.37 8.11 -13.03
N VAL A 14 -49.53 8.89 -13.71
CA VAL A 14 -48.26 9.40 -13.14
C VAL A 14 -48.51 10.48 -12.10
N CYS A 15 -49.44 11.41 -12.33
CA CYS A 15 -49.77 12.46 -11.35
C CYS A 15 -50.43 11.90 -10.09
N THR A 16 -51.31 10.90 -10.21
CA THR A 16 -52.00 10.29 -9.05
C THR A 16 -51.06 9.36 -8.27
N GLY A 17 -50.15 8.65 -8.95
CA GLY A 17 -49.14 7.82 -8.29
C GLY A 17 -48.12 8.63 -7.49
N TYR A 18 -47.78 9.83 -7.96
CA TYR A 18 -46.86 10.73 -7.27
C TYR A 18 -47.47 11.34 -6.00
N THR A 19 -48.74 11.76 -6.04
CA THR A 19 -49.39 12.33 -4.85
C THR A 19 -49.60 11.29 -3.74
N VAL A 20 -49.91 10.04 -4.08
CA VAL A 20 -50.06 8.94 -3.10
C VAL A 20 -48.72 8.57 -2.44
N GLN A 21 -47.58 8.72 -3.12
CA GLN A 21 -46.26 8.51 -2.52
C GLN A 21 -45.75 9.74 -1.76
N ALA A 22 -46.12 10.95 -2.17
CA ALA A 22 -45.75 12.18 -1.49
C ALA A 22 -46.51 12.40 -0.17
N ASP A 23 -47.76 11.94 -0.08
CA ASP A 23 -48.59 12.00 1.15
C ASP A 23 -48.46 10.76 2.04
N ARG A 24 -47.52 9.85 1.73
CA ARG A 24 -47.20 8.78 2.67
C ARG A 24 -46.34 9.37 3.78
N ASP A 25 -46.89 9.43 4.98
CA ASP A 25 -46.10 9.67 6.18
C ASP A 25 -44.89 8.73 6.17
N PRO A 26 -43.67 9.21 6.45
CA PRO A 26 -42.49 8.36 6.51
C PRO A 26 -42.77 7.23 7.48
N ASP A 27 -42.62 5.98 7.03
CA ASP A 27 -42.64 4.85 7.95
C ASP A 27 -41.60 5.14 9.04
N PRO A 28 -42.02 5.27 10.31
CA PRO A 28 -41.09 5.59 11.36
C PRO A 28 -40.04 4.49 11.40
N LEU A 29 -38.77 4.90 11.33
CA LEU A 29 -37.67 3.96 11.50
C LEU A 29 -37.93 3.17 12.79
N PRO A 30 -37.80 1.84 12.77
CA PRO A 30 -37.88 1.07 14.01
C PRO A 30 -36.90 1.70 15.01
N PRO A 31 -37.35 1.96 16.25
CA PRO A 31 -36.55 2.71 17.19
C PRO A 31 -35.18 2.06 17.34
N LEU A 32 -34.12 2.86 17.17
CA LEU A 32 -32.72 2.46 17.43
C LEU A 32 -32.46 2.09 18.90
N ALA A 33 -33.51 2.00 19.72
CA ALA A 33 -33.49 1.34 21.02
C ALA A 33 -33.29 -0.18 20.82
N GLN A 34 -32.10 -0.55 20.35
CA GLN A 34 -31.48 -1.79 20.78
C GLN A 34 -31.71 -1.87 22.29
N GLN A 35 -32.24 -3.00 22.78
CA GLN A 35 -32.26 -3.30 24.22
C GLN A 35 -30.95 -2.79 24.78
N ALA A 36 -31.02 -1.86 25.76
CA ALA A 36 -29.83 -1.34 26.41
C ALA A 36 -28.98 -2.56 26.74
N MET A 37 -27.89 -2.76 25.96
CA MET A 37 -27.03 -3.90 26.20
C MET A 37 -26.57 -3.64 27.61
N THR A 38 -26.96 -4.53 28.53
CA THR A 38 -26.43 -4.50 29.88
C THR A 38 -24.93 -4.63 29.66
N GLN A 39 -24.24 -3.49 29.75
CA GLN A 39 -22.79 -3.46 29.71
C GLN A 39 -22.39 -4.44 30.80
N ALA A 40 -21.80 -5.57 30.42
CA ALA A 40 -21.46 -6.64 31.35
C ALA A 40 -20.74 -5.98 32.53
N GLY A 41 -21.41 -5.98 33.69
CA GLY A 41 -21.12 -5.03 34.75
C GLY A 41 -19.64 -5.06 35.10
N GLY A 42 -18.97 -3.90 34.99
CA GLY A 42 -17.66 -3.66 35.57
C GLY A 42 -16.57 -4.70 35.29
N GLY A 43 -16.68 -5.47 34.20
CA GLY A 43 -15.62 -6.36 33.78
C GLY A 43 -14.38 -5.52 33.52
N LYS A 44 -13.26 -5.86 34.17
CA LYS A 44 -11.97 -5.21 33.92
C LYS A 44 -11.80 -5.15 32.39
N PRO A 45 -11.59 -3.97 31.78
CA PRO A 45 -11.43 -3.88 30.34
C PRO A 45 -10.42 -4.93 29.91
N PRO A 46 -10.65 -5.61 28.76
CA PRO A 46 -9.69 -6.59 28.27
C PRO A 46 -8.32 -5.94 28.32
N GLU A 47 -7.36 -6.68 28.89
CA GLU A 47 -6.03 -6.16 29.11
C GLU A 47 -5.52 -5.59 27.79
N LYS A 48 -5.09 -4.32 27.81
CA LYS A 48 -4.53 -3.70 26.61
C LYS A 48 -3.47 -4.64 26.09
N LEU A 49 -3.48 -4.90 24.77
CA LEU A 49 -2.45 -5.71 24.15
C LEU A 49 -1.09 -5.24 24.66
N SER A 50 -0.31 -6.17 25.19
CA SER A 50 1.05 -5.86 25.61
C SER A 50 1.81 -5.26 24.42
N ALA A 51 2.84 -4.44 24.63
CA ALA A 51 3.61 -3.87 23.50
C ALA A 51 4.21 -4.95 22.56
N ALA A 52 4.34 -6.20 23.02
CA ALA A 52 4.74 -7.34 22.19
C ALA A 52 3.62 -7.84 21.25
N GLN A 53 2.36 -7.61 21.60
CA GLN A 53 1.18 -7.98 20.84
C GLN A 53 0.58 -6.77 20.08
N ASP A 54 0.78 -5.56 20.60
CA ASP A 54 0.41 -4.30 19.96
C ASP A 54 1.49 -3.89 18.95
N ARG A 55 1.28 -4.33 17.70
CA ARG A 55 2.20 -4.07 16.60
C ARG A 55 2.24 -2.59 16.19
N ARG A 56 1.23 -1.77 16.55
CA ARG A 56 1.29 -0.31 16.33
C ARG A 56 2.36 0.35 17.20
N VAL A 57 2.54 -0.12 18.43
CA VAL A 57 3.62 0.38 19.33
C VAL A 57 5.00 0.12 18.72
N ARG A 58 5.18 -0.97 17.97
CA ARG A 58 6.43 -1.28 17.25
C ARG A 58 6.67 -0.32 16.08
N THR A 59 5.62 0.02 15.31
CA THR A 59 5.74 0.87 14.12
C THR A 59 5.73 2.37 14.41
N ASP A 60 5.26 2.78 15.59
CA ASP A 60 5.33 4.18 16.05
C ASP A 60 6.73 4.61 16.54
N GLY A 61 7.61 3.65 16.82
CA GLY A 61 9.00 3.90 17.23
C GLY A 61 9.90 4.49 16.11
N ASP A 62 11.21 4.35 16.26
CA ASP A 62 12.16 4.75 15.20
C ASP A 62 12.10 3.76 14.03
N LEU A 63 11.53 4.19 12.89
CA LEU A 63 11.33 3.36 11.69
C LEU A 63 12.63 2.71 11.19
N ARG A 64 13.77 3.37 11.40
CA ARG A 64 15.09 2.84 11.00
C ARG A 64 15.45 1.56 11.75
N LYS A 65 14.91 1.36 12.95
CA LYS A 65 15.11 0.12 13.72
C LYS A 65 14.41 -1.07 13.06
N LEU A 66 13.47 -0.84 12.15
CA LEU A 66 12.78 -1.89 11.38
C LEU A 66 13.52 -2.25 10.07
N LEU A 67 14.49 -1.45 9.62
CA LEU A 67 15.35 -1.77 8.47
C LEU A 67 16.32 -2.91 8.78
N LEU A 68 16.35 -3.94 7.93
CA LEU A 68 17.33 -5.00 8.05
C LEU A 68 18.75 -4.43 8.13
N PRO A 69 19.61 -4.99 9.01
CA PRO A 69 20.99 -4.58 9.05
C PRO A 69 21.66 -4.93 7.72
N ARG A 70 22.55 -4.04 7.28
CA ARG A 70 23.38 -4.26 6.11
C ARG A 70 24.14 -5.60 6.24
N PRO A 71 24.10 -6.49 5.22
CA PRO A 71 24.81 -7.75 5.25
C PRO A 71 26.34 -7.59 5.39
N ALA A 72 27.00 -8.59 5.96
CA ALA A 72 28.46 -8.59 6.02
C ALA A 72 29.08 -8.66 4.61
N GLY A 73 30.20 -7.93 4.41
CA GLY A 73 30.90 -7.90 3.12
C GLY A 73 30.25 -7.03 2.05
N THR A 74 29.29 -6.17 2.41
CA THR A 74 28.77 -5.11 1.55
C THR A 74 29.24 -3.74 2.04
N GLN A 75 29.25 -2.78 1.13
CA GLN A 75 29.62 -1.39 1.37
C GLN A 75 28.35 -0.54 1.46
N LYS A 76 28.44 0.60 2.16
CA LYS A 76 27.33 1.54 2.21
C LYS A 76 27.37 2.26 0.86
N ALA A 77 26.25 2.28 0.14
CA ALA A 77 26.18 3.01 -1.13
C ALA A 77 26.25 4.52 -0.87
N ASP A 78 26.77 5.25 -1.86
CA ASP A 78 26.76 6.72 -1.88
C ASP A 78 25.37 7.23 -2.30
N ALA A 79 24.40 7.03 -1.42
CA ALA A 79 22.99 7.41 -1.59
C ALA A 79 22.45 7.94 -0.26
N ASP A 80 21.36 8.72 -0.33
CA ASP A 80 20.68 9.20 0.86
C ASP A 80 20.09 8.01 1.65
N GLN A 81 20.39 7.95 2.94
CA GLN A 81 20.03 6.83 3.81
C GLN A 81 19.60 7.31 5.18
N GLY A 82 18.81 6.49 5.88
CA GLY A 82 18.22 6.87 7.14
C GLY A 82 16.87 7.55 6.91
N TRP A 83 16.63 8.67 7.57
CA TRP A 83 15.34 9.37 7.47
C TRP A 83 15.24 10.14 6.16
N LEU A 84 14.12 9.96 5.46
CA LEU A 84 13.71 10.85 4.38
C LEU A 84 12.42 11.55 4.74
N ASP A 85 12.38 12.85 4.44
CA ASP A 85 11.13 13.59 4.36
C ASP A 85 10.40 13.26 3.05
N GLN A 86 9.26 13.89 2.83
CA GLN A 86 8.41 13.61 1.67
C GLN A 86 9.10 13.99 0.36
N TYR A 87 9.82 15.12 0.35
CA TYR A 87 10.52 15.60 -0.83
C TYR A 87 11.68 14.66 -1.17
N GLY A 88 12.51 14.32 -0.18
CA GLY A 88 13.63 13.40 -0.35
C GLY A 88 13.19 12.02 -0.82
N TYR A 89 12.04 11.51 -0.35
CA TYR A 89 11.51 10.24 -0.85
C TYR A 89 10.97 10.35 -2.29
N ALA A 90 10.31 11.46 -2.64
CA ALA A 90 9.76 11.68 -3.97
C ALA A 90 10.85 11.76 -5.06
N GLU A 91 12.05 12.25 -4.74
CA GLU A 91 13.20 12.33 -5.66
C GLU A 91 13.66 10.95 -6.20
N TYR A 92 13.29 9.84 -5.55
CA TYR A 92 13.58 8.49 -6.04
C TYR A 92 12.71 8.08 -7.24
N PHE A 93 11.76 8.92 -7.64
CA PHE A 93 10.80 8.63 -8.69
C PHE A 93 11.10 9.43 -9.95
N LYS A 94 10.79 8.84 -11.10
CA LYS A 94 10.97 9.51 -12.41
C LYS A 94 10.18 10.82 -12.54
N ALA A 95 9.06 10.94 -11.83
CA ALA A 95 8.24 12.14 -11.75
C ALA A 95 8.09 12.54 -10.27
N PRO A 96 9.08 13.26 -9.70
CA PRO A 96 9.09 13.60 -8.27
C PRO A 96 7.91 14.49 -7.87
N ASP A 97 7.48 15.37 -8.75
CA ASP A 97 6.32 16.26 -8.58
C ASP A 97 5.01 15.46 -8.43
N ALA A 98 4.76 14.51 -9.32
CA ALA A 98 3.58 13.64 -9.26
C ALA A 98 3.61 12.76 -8.00
N MET A 99 4.78 12.21 -7.66
CA MET A 99 4.93 11.41 -6.45
C MET A 99 4.74 12.24 -5.18
N PHE A 100 5.26 13.48 -5.15
CA PHE A 100 5.04 14.38 -4.02
C PHE A 100 3.54 14.65 -3.80
N GLU A 101 2.78 14.86 -4.87
CA GLU A 101 1.32 15.02 -4.80
C GLU A 101 0.62 13.75 -4.27
N GLU A 102 1.02 12.57 -4.76
CA GLU A 102 0.48 11.29 -4.30
C GLU A 102 0.74 11.05 -2.81
N LEU A 103 1.97 11.28 -2.36
CA LEU A 103 2.36 11.19 -0.95
C LEU A 103 1.61 12.18 -0.06
N SER A 104 1.32 13.39 -0.58
CA SER A 104 0.54 14.41 0.13
C SER A 104 -0.89 13.93 0.37
N ARG A 105 -1.52 13.36 -0.68
CA ARG A 105 -2.89 12.81 -0.58
C ARG A 105 -2.94 11.64 0.38
N GLY A 106 -2.01 10.68 0.24
CA GLY A 106 -1.93 9.50 1.11
C GLY A 106 -1.56 9.80 2.57
N SER A 107 -1.34 11.07 2.94
CA SER A 107 -0.94 11.46 4.30
C SER A 107 0.39 10.85 4.75
N TYR A 108 1.40 10.90 3.87
CA TYR A 108 2.77 10.48 4.14
C TYR A 108 3.28 11.00 5.48
N ARG A 109 3.81 10.11 6.32
CA ARG A 109 4.35 10.44 7.63
C ARG A 109 5.85 10.59 7.60
N ARG A 110 6.56 9.58 7.08
CA ARG A 110 8.02 9.47 7.08
C ARG A 110 8.49 8.23 6.33
N ALA A 111 9.73 8.22 5.85
CA ALA A 111 10.36 7.06 5.26
C ALA A 111 11.74 6.81 5.87
N ALA A 112 12.14 5.53 5.88
CA ALA A 112 13.45 5.10 6.30
C ALA A 112 14.11 4.24 5.22
N LEU A 113 15.35 4.55 4.87
CA LEU A 113 16.09 3.88 3.81
C LEU A 113 17.38 3.23 4.32
N SER A 114 17.69 2.07 3.77
CA SER A 114 18.99 1.41 3.89
C SER A 114 19.44 0.99 2.49
N VAL A 115 20.65 1.41 2.10
CA VAL A 115 21.18 1.12 0.77
C VAL A 115 22.61 0.60 0.88
N TRP A 116 22.86 -0.54 0.23
CA TRP A 116 24.19 -1.14 0.23
C TRP A 116 24.53 -1.78 -1.09
N GLU A 117 25.83 -1.91 -1.32
CA GLU A 117 26.37 -2.42 -2.57
C GLU A 117 27.45 -3.49 -2.36
N LYS A 118 27.63 -4.35 -3.36
CA LYS A 118 28.70 -5.34 -3.42
C LYS A 118 29.11 -5.54 -4.88
N GLY A 119 30.19 -4.90 -5.29
CA GLY A 119 30.56 -4.83 -6.71
C GLY A 119 29.47 -4.10 -7.49
N ASN A 120 28.91 -4.73 -8.52
CA ASN A 120 27.83 -4.14 -9.32
C ASN A 120 26.43 -4.35 -8.74
N ALA A 121 26.30 -5.11 -7.64
CA ALA A 121 25.01 -5.37 -7.02
C ALA A 121 24.66 -4.22 -6.07
N LEU A 122 23.47 -3.64 -6.22
CA LEU A 122 22.91 -2.61 -5.35
C LEU A 122 21.60 -3.16 -4.73
N THR A 123 21.37 -2.87 -3.45
CA THR A 123 20.13 -3.21 -2.76
C THR A 123 19.64 -2.03 -1.97
N GLU A 124 18.37 -1.70 -2.14
CA GLU A 124 17.67 -0.62 -1.47
C GLU A 124 16.48 -1.20 -0.72
N ILE A 125 16.33 -0.82 0.56
CA ILE A 125 15.13 -1.10 1.34
C ILE A 125 14.51 0.21 1.76
N HIS A 126 13.31 0.47 1.28
CA HIS A 126 12.50 1.64 1.62
C HIS A 126 11.35 1.17 2.50
N LEU A 127 11.26 1.74 3.70
CA LEU A 127 10.07 1.62 4.55
C LEU A 127 9.36 2.97 4.52
N VAL A 128 8.12 2.99 4.05
CA VAL A 128 7.32 4.20 3.87
C VAL A 128 6.12 4.13 4.79
N GLN A 129 6.03 5.05 5.74
CA GLN A 129 4.93 5.08 6.70
C GLN A 129 3.92 6.18 6.34
N PHE A 130 2.65 5.83 6.41
CA PHE A 130 1.50 6.71 6.24
C PHE A 130 0.79 6.91 7.58
N ARG A 131 -0.17 7.85 7.66
CA ARG A 131 -0.96 8.04 8.89
C ARG A 131 -2.10 7.03 9.02
N ASP A 132 -2.63 6.55 7.89
CA ASP A 132 -3.74 5.62 7.80
C ASP A 132 -4.90 5.92 8.78
N ASP A 133 -5.30 7.18 8.87
CA ASP A 133 -6.30 7.67 9.81
C ASP A 133 -7.68 7.86 9.16
N LYS A 134 -7.75 8.66 8.08
CA LYS A 134 -8.97 8.94 7.31
C LYS A 134 -9.01 8.19 5.98
N GLU A 135 -7.83 7.91 5.43
CA GLU A 135 -7.62 7.20 4.17
C GLU A 135 -6.66 6.04 4.42
N LEU A 136 -6.70 5.00 3.58
CA LEU A 136 -5.76 3.88 3.68
C LEU A 136 -4.56 4.14 2.77
N GLY A 137 -3.85 5.25 3.01
CA GLY A 137 -2.76 5.73 2.16
C GLY A 137 -1.68 4.69 1.89
N SER A 138 -1.34 3.86 2.89
CA SER A 138 -0.39 2.75 2.69
C SER A 138 -0.87 1.73 1.66
N ARG A 139 -2.17 1.40 1.65
CA ARG A 139 -2.77 0.42 0.73
C ARG A 139 -2.93 1.02 -0.66
N ASP A 140 -3.32 2.28 -0.75
CA ASP A 140 -3.48 2.98 -2.02
C ASP A 140 -2.13 3.14 -2.70
N PHE A 141 -1.11 3.56 -1.96
CA PHE A 141 0.27 3.63 -2.44
C PHE A 141 0.78 2.25 -2.89
N LEU A 142 0.63 1.20 -2.07
CA LEU A 142 1.03 -0.16 -2.45
C LEU A 142 0.34 -0.58 -3.76
N THR A 143 -0.97 -0.34 -3.88
CA THR A 143 -1.76 -0.70 -5.06
C THR A 143 -1.29 0.07 -6.29
N GLY A 144 -1.05 1.38 -6.16
CA GLY A 144 -0.50 2.23 -7.21
C GLY A 144 0.84 1.70 -7.71
N GLN A 145 1.74 1.34 -6.79
CA GLN A 145 3.06 0.80 -7.09
C GLN A 145 3.02 -0.58 -7.74
N GLN A 146 2.07 -1.43 -7.37
CA GLN A 146 1.88 -2.75 -7.99
C GLN A 146 1.18 -2.68 -9.36
N SER A 147 0.33 -1.67 -9.58
CA SER A 147 -0.55 -1.58 -10.74
C SER A 147 0.15 -1.63 -12.09
N TYR A 148 1.37 -1.06 -12.18
CA TYR A 148 2.14 -1.00 -13.41
C TYR A 148 3.14 -2.15 -13.58
N MET A 149 3.41 -2.94 -12.53
CA MET A 149 4.52 -3.91 -12.52
C MET A 149 4.39 -4.98 -13.61
N GLY A 150 3.17 -5.40 -13.95
CA GLY A 150 2.92 -6.37 -15.03
C GLY A 150 3.18 -5.84 -16.44
N GLY A 151 3.38 -4.53 -16.61
CA GLY A 151 3.67 -3.93 -17.91
C GLY A 151 5.07 -4.32 -18.42
N SER A 152 5.21 -4.46 -19.73
CA SER A 152 6.48 -4.83 -20.39
C SER A 152 7.62 -3.82 -20.23
N LYS A 153 7.30 -2.57 -19.83
CA LYS A 153 8.28 -1.54 -19.46
C LYS A 153 8.81 -1.72 -18.04
N TRP A 154 8.18 -2.58 -17.25
CA TRP A 154 8.47 -2.87 -15.84
C TRP A 154 8.84 -4.35 -15.70
N ALA A 155 8.25 -5.08 -14.75
CA ALA A 155 8.63 -6.48 -14.53
C ALA A 155 8.14 -7.42 -15.64
N GLY A 156 7.04 -7.10 -16.32
CA GLY A 156 6.46 -7.92 -17.37
C GLY A 156 5.63 -9.12 -16.88
N ASN A 157 5.50 -9.28 -15.55
CA ASN A 157 4.82 -10.41 -14.93
C ASN A 157 3.97 -9.97 -13.71
N PRO A 158 3.01 -10.79 -13.24
CA PRO A 158 2.14 -10.44 -12.12
C PRO A 158 2.83 -10.49 -10.74
N GLY A 159 4.10 -10.92 -10.68
CA GLY A 159 4.83 -11.14 -9.45
C GLY A 159 4.38 -12.38 -8.67
N GLU A 160 5.25 -12.84 -7.78
CA GLU A 160 5.02 -13.97 -6.89
C GLU A 160 4.62 -13.50 -5.50
N ALA A 161 3.75 -14.25 -4.83
CA ALA A 161 3.31 -13.88 -3.48
C ALA A 161 4.50 -13.93 -2.50
N VAL A 162 4.63 -12.90 -1.66
CA VAL A 162 5.62 -12.87 -0.57
C VAL A 162 5.00 -13.55 0.66
N PRO A 163 5.58 -14.64 1.17
CA PRO A 163 5.06 -15.33 2.36
C PRO A 163 4.91 -14.38 3.56
N GLY A 164 3.80 -14.52 4.29
CA GLY A 164 3.51 -13.67 5.46
C GLY A 164 2.88 -12.30 5.13
N SER A 165 2.53 -12.05 3.87
CA SER A 165 1.74 -10.91 3.42
C SER A 165 0.61 -11.36 2.49
N ASP A 166 -0.60 -10.85 2.72
CA ASP A 166 -1.77 -11.15 1.87
C ASP A 166 -1.70 -10.45 0.51
N THR A 167 -1.04 -9.28 0.46
CA THR A 167 -0.96 -8.43 -0.74
C THR A 167 0.47 -8.27 -1.26
N GLY A 168 1.45 -8.87 -0.58
CA GLY A 168 2.86 -8.74 -0.93
C GLY A 168 3.23 -9.47 -2.21
N ARG A 169 4.01 -8.81 -3.07
CA ARG A 169 4.47 -9.33 -4.37
C ARG A 169 5.97 -9.12 -4.57
N LEU A 170 6.64 -10.16 -5.03
CA LEU A 170 8.00 -10.11 -5.54
C LEU A 170 7.97 -10.14 -7.07
N TYR A 171 8.63 -9.19 -7.69
CA TYR A 171 8.80 -9.07 -9.12
C TYR A 171 10.27 -9.24 -9.48
N VAL A 172 10.63 -10.34 -10.14
CA VAL A 172 11.90 -10.43 -10.86
C VAL A 172 11.60 -10.08 -12.30
N TYR A 173 12.27 -9.08 -12.86
CA TYR A 173 11.96 -8.59 -14.21
C TYR A 173 12.27 -9.68 -15.25
N ASP A 174 11.37 -9.91 -16.19
CA ASP A 174 11.52 -10.95 -17.22
C ASP A 174 12.74 -10.71 -18.11
N HIS A 175 13.08 -9.43 -18.32
CA HIS A 175 14.19 -8.99 -19.15
C HIS A 175 15.03 -7.93 -18.43
N PRO A 176 16.36 -7.97 -18.55
CA PRO A 176 17.19 -6.89 -18.08
C PRO A 176 16.97 -5.64 -18.93
N GLN A 177 17.09 -4.47 -18.30
CA GLN A 177 17.14 -3.21 -19.03
C GLN A 177 18.50 -3.10 -19.73
N THR A 178 18.50 -2.75 -21.02
CA THR A 178 19.73 -2.61 -21.81
C THR A 178 19.82 -1.21 -22.41
N LYS A 179 21.03 -0.63 -22.34
CA LYS A 179 21.36 0.65 -22.95
C LYS A 179 22.75 0.53 -23.57
N ALA A 180 22.90 0.98 -24.82
CA ALA A 180 24.19 0.93 -25.51
C ALA A 180 25.29 1.62 -24.69
N GLY A 181 26.42 0.94 -24.52
CA GLY A 181 27.54 1.41 -23.69
C GLY A 181 27.45 1.07 -22.20
N TYR A 182 26.39 0.38 -21.75
CA TYR A 182 26.21 -0.04 -20.36
C TYR A 182 26.04 -1.56 -20.25
N LEU A 183 26.36 -2.12 -19.08
CA LEU A 183 26.04 -3.51 -18.76
C LEU A 183 24.50 -3.70 -18.67
N PRO A 184 23.97 -4.89 -18.98
CA PRO A 184 22.56 -5.19 -18.72
C PRO A 184 22.23 -4.99 -17.25
N LEU A 185 21.12 -4.31 -16.96
CA LEU A 185 20.66 -4.07 -15.60
C LEU A 185 19.52 -5.03 -15.29
N TYR A 186 19.83 -6.06 -14.51
CA TYR A 186 18.83 -6.95 -13.93
C TYR A 186 18.20 -6.28 -12.71
N THR A 187 16.89 -6.36 -12.62
CA THR A 187 16.12 -5.70 -11.56
C THR A 187 15.17 -6.71 -10.91
N SER A 188 15.09 -6.64 -9.59
CA SER A 188 13.96 -7.21 -8.85
C SER A 188 13.40 -6.20 -7.88
N ARG A 189 12.09 -6.26 -7.64
CA ARG A 189 11.39 -5.40 -6.71
C ARG A 189 10.46 -6.23 -5.82
N ALA A 190 10.47 -6.02 -4.51
CA ALA A 190 9.49 -6.61 -3.61
C ALA A 190 8.65 -5.51 -2.96
N LEU A 191 7.33 -5.62 -3.08
CA LEU A 191 6.35 -4.67 -2.55
C LEU A 191 5.42 -5.40 -1.58
N ALA A 192 5.31 -4.94 -0.34
CA ALA A 192 4.34 -5.44 0.62
C ALA A 192 3.91 -4.33 1.58
N ALA A 193 2.81 -4.53 2.30
CA ALA A 193 2.41 -3.64 3.38
C ALA A 193 2.12 -4.43 4.65
N ARG A 194 2.37 -3.80 5.80
CA ARG A 194 1.94 -4.28 7.11
C ARG A 194 1.55 -3.09 7.98
N GLY A 195 0.27 -3.02 8.32
CA GLY A 195 -0.28 -1.84 8.99
C GLY A 195 -0.15 -0.62 8.08
N ASP A 196 0.40 0.46 8.64
CA ASP A 196 0.61 1.76 7.98
C ASP A 196 1.97 1.89 7.28
N ILE A 197 2.73 0.80 7.18
CA ILE A 197 4.06 0.77 6.55
C ILE A 197 4.02 -0.05 5.26
N VAL A 198 4.51 0.57 4.18
CA VAL A 198 4.83 -0.08 2.92
C VAL A 198 6.31 -0.41 2.88
N MET A 199 6.62 -1.66 2.58
CA MET A 199 7.93 -2.18 2.25
C MET A 199 8.11 -2.14 0.74
N ASP A 200 9.15 -1.44 0.28
CA ASP A 200 9.57 -1.41 -1.13
C ASP A 200 11.07 -1.72 -1.19
N ILE A 201 11.41 -2.89 -1.70
CA ILE A 201 12.79 -3.36 -1.82
C ILE A 201 13.16 -3.41 -3.28
N TRP A 202 14.26 -2.78 -3.64
CA TRP A 202 14.85 -2.88 -4.96
C TRP A 202 16.19 -3.60 -4.90
N MET A 203 16.43 -4.44 -5.89
CA MET A 203 17.74 -5.04 -6.13
C MET A 203 18.11 -4.84 -7.59
N TYR A 204 19.36 -4.44 -7.81
CA TYR A 204 19.95 -4.23 -9.12
C TYR A 204 21.25 -5.00 -9.22
N ASP A 205 21.54 -5.59 -10.38
CA ASP A 205 22.84 -6.20 -10.65
C ASP A 205 23.10 -6.21 -12.17
N SER A 206 24.36 -6.32 -12.54
CA SER A 206 24.84 -6.66 -13.89
C SER A 206 24.59 -8.14 -14.27
N LYS A 207 24.13 -8.96 -13.32
CA LYS A 207 23.87 -10.40 -13.47
C LYS A 207 22.45 -10.75 -13.07
N PRO A 208 21.88 -11.86 -13.56
CA PRO A 208 20.56 -12.31 -13.15
C PRO A 208 20.43 -12.40 -11.62
N ILE A 209 19.39 -11.76 -11.08
CA ILE A 209 19.10 -11.79 -9.65
C ILE A 209 18.33 -13.09 -9.35
N PRO A 210 18.88 -13.99 -8.50
CA PRO A 210 18.17 -15.22 -8.16
C PRO A 210 16.89 -14.90 -7.38
N LYS A 211 15.75 -15.33 -7.90
CA LYS A 211 14.44 -15.15 -7.24
C LYS A 211 14.45 -15.56 -5.78
N LYS A 212 15.05 -16.71 -5.46
CA LYS A 212 15.15 -17.22 -4.08
C LYS A 212 15.86 -16.23 -3.15
N THR A 213 16.89 -15.55 -3.63
CA THR A 213 17.62 -14.53 -2.87
C THR A 213 16.73 -13.32 -2.61
N ALA A 214 16.06 -12.80 -3.64
CA ALA A 214 15.17 -11.66 -3.51
C ALA A 214 13.96 -11.97 -2.61
N MET A 215 13.37 -13.17 -2.72
CA MET A 215 12.28 -13.62 -1.86
C MET A 215 12.70 -13.72 -0.41
N ALA A 216 13.85 -14.35 -0.13
CA ALA A 216 14.37 -14.48 1.23
C ALA A 216 14.68 -13.12 1.88
N LEU A 217 15.12 -12.13 1.10
CA LEU A 217 15.30 -10.77 1.59
C LEU A 217 13.96 -10.12 1.94
N ALA A 218 12.96 -10.25 1.06
CA ALA A 218 11.61 -9.71 1.26
C ALA A 218 10.93 -10.30 2.51
N GLU A 219 10.97 -11.63 2.68
CA GLU A 219 10.42 -12.32 3.86
C GLU A 219 11.07 -11.81 5.15
N ARG A 220 12.41 -11.78 5.19
CA ARG A 220 13.16 -11.32 6.36
C ARG A 220 12.87 -9.87 6.72
N GLN A 221 12.67 -9.00 5.73
CA GLN A 221 12.31 -7.61 5.99
C GLN A 221 10.87 -7.50 6.49
N LEU A 222 9.94 -8.25 5.89
CA LEU A 222 8.55 -8.27 6.28
C LEU A 222 8.32 -8.80 7.70
N GLU A 223 9.09 -9.80 8.15
CA GLU A 223 9.08 -10.29 9.53
C GLU A 223 9.47 -9.21 10.55
N ARG A 224 10.23 -8.19 10.11
CA ARG A 224 10.63 -7.07 10.96
C ARG A 224 9.58 -5.97 11.06
N LEU A 225 8.54 -6.02 10.23
CA LEU A 225 7.35 -5.19 10.38
C LEU A 225 6.40 -5.89 11.38
#